data_AF-A0A2A5FJG6-F1
#
_entry.id   AF-A0A2A5FJG6-F1
#
_cell.length_a   1.000
_cell.length_b   1.000
_cell.length_c   1.000
_cell.angle_alpha   90.00
_cell.angle_beta   90.00
_cell.angle_gamma   90.00
#
_symmetry.space_group_name_H-M   'P 1'
#
loop_
_entity.id
_entity.type
_entity.pdbx_description
1 polymer ?
#
loop_
_entity_poly.entity_id
_entity_poly.type
_entity_poly.pdbx_seq_one_letter_code
_entity_poly.pdbx_strand_id
1 'polypeptide(L)'
;MNILFTIRQQRLFVVGSALSLFFISSCGTETSSDSATLNSEDTKNELTVEEINADRGDACDCVNTTLLEIDSFTERMNAGEYKTSQDLNAGLASAMSGCMQLTGHKEADKVWSQQMSECESFSKVRHAMMEVRDKALALKNAEQEDFVKDVKNENNIGASGVLDRLRDGTQSN
;
A
#
# COMPACT_ATOMS: atom_id res chain seq x y z
N MET A 1 -44.63 -14.28 18.94
CA MET A 1 -43.41 -14.19 18.12
C MET A 1 -42.39 -15.14 18.73
N ASN A 2 -42.22 -16.35 18.18
CA ASN A 2 -41.35 -16.67 17.03
C ASN A 2 -39.89 -16.30 17.34
N ILE A 3 -38.86 -17.15 17.26
CA ILE A 3 -38.62 -18.51 16.72
C ILE A 3 -37.30 -18.93 17.45
N LEU A 4 -37.30 -19.94 18.32
CA LEU A 4 -36.75 -21.28 18.07
C LEU A 4 -35.49 -21.29 17.19
N PHE A 5 -34.33 -21.70 17.70
CA PHE A 5 -33.46 -22.69 17.04
C PHE A 5 -32.18 -22.88 17.88
N THR A 6 -32.33 -23.62 18.97
CA THR A 6 -31.22 -24.37 19.56
C THR A 6 -31.59 -25.84 19.42
N ILE A 7 -30.62 -26.65 18.99
CA ILE A 7 -30.54 -28.13 18.97
C ILE A 7 -30.40 -28.72 17.55
N ARG A 8 -29.18 -29.26 17.32
CA ARG A 8 -28.87 -30.61 16.78
C ARG A 8 -28.38 -30.78 15.33
N GLN A 9 -27.41 -31.70 15.27
CA GLN A 9 -26.91 -32.54 14.17
C GLN A 9 -25.90 -31.84 13.25
N GLN A 10 -24.60 -32.09 13.42
CA GLN A 10 -23.84 -33.30 13.02
C GLN A 10 -23.53 -33.36 11.52
N ARG A 11 -22.21 -33.44 11.29
CA ARG A 11 -21.50 -34.42 10.45
C ARG A 11 -21.15 -34.07 8.99
N LEU A 12 -19.90 -34.44 8.71
CA LEU A 12 -19.22 -34.68 7.44
C LEU A 12 -18.88 -33.44 6.61
N PHE A 13 -17.58 -33.10 6.57
CA PHE A 13 -16.77 -33.21 5.36
C PHE A 13 -15.28 -33.15 5.75
N VAL A 14 -14.73 -34.30 6.11
CA VAL A 14 -13.28 -34.57 6.07
C VAL A 14 -13.11 -35.77 5.15
N VAL A 15 -12.76 -35.49 3.90
CA VAL A 15 -12.21 -36.41 2.91
C VAL A 15 -11.16 -35.56 2.21
N GLY A 16 -9.86 -35.82 2.30
CA GLY A 16 -9.20 -37.11 2.26
C GLY A 16 -8.32 -37.08 1.01
N SER A 17 -7.01 -37.02 1.25
CA SER A 17 -5.93 -36.96 0.26
C SER A 17 -6.09 -37.99 -0.87
N ALA A 18 -5.85 -37.56 -2.10
CA ALA A 18 -5.51 -38.44 -3.21
C ALA A 18 -4.32 -37.87 -3.99
N LEU A 19 -3.17 -38.48 -3.71
CA LEU A 19 -1.97 -38.51 -4.54
C LEU A 19 -2.35 -38.93 -5.97
N SER A 20 -1.94 -38.18 -6.99
CA SER A 20 -1.79 -38.74 -8.35
C SER A 20 -0.77 -37.93 -9.15
N LEU A 21 0.38 -38.59 -9.33
CA LEU A 21 1.48 -38.25 -10.20
C LEU A 21 0.99 -38.29 -11.66
N PHE A 22 1.15 -37.18 -12.38
CA PHE A 22 1.19 -37.22 -13.84
C PHE A 22 2.57 -36.75 -14.29
N PHE A 23 3.50 -37.72 -14.36
CA PHE A 23 4.61 -37.62 -15.29
C PHE A 23 4.08 -37.98 -16.67
N ILE A 24 4.10 -37.02 -17.59
CA ILE A 24 4.05 -37.32 -19.02
C ILE A 24 5.37 -36.84 -19.61
N SER A 25 6.24 -37.81 -19.86
CA SER A 25 7.38 -37.68 -20.74
C SER A 25 6.86 -37.54 -22.17
N SER A 26 7.19 -36.44 -22.85
CA SER A 26 7.09 -36.35 -24.31
C SER A 26 8.42 -35.90 -24.90
N CYS A 27 9.05 -36.90 -25.49
CA CYS A 27 10.09 -36.96 -26.50
C CYS A 27 10.08 -35.84 -27.56
N GLY A 28 11.26 -35.50 -28.10
CA GLY A 28 11.39 -35.03 -29.49
C GLY A 28 12.36 -33.87 -29.72
N THR A 29 13.64 -34.17 -29.85
CA THR A 29 14.65 -33.32 -30.52
C THR A 29 14.45 -33.31 -32.03
N GLU A 30 14.32 -32.13 -32.64
CA GLU A 30 14.87 -31.91 -33.99
C GLU A 30 15.36 -30.47 -34.19
N THR A 31 16.52 -30.38 -34.82
CA THR A 31 17.34 -29.19 -35.08
C THR A 31 17.10 -28.68 -36.49
N SER A 32 17.12 -27.35 -36.64
CA SER A 32 17.49 -26.54 -37.82
C SER A 32 16.51 -26.29 -38.98
N SER A 33 16.19 -24.99 -39.11
CA SER A 33 16.59 -24.09 -40.23
C SER A 33 15.47 -23.43 -41.05
N ASP A 34 15.51 -22.10 -40.94
CA ASP A 34 15.26 -21.07 -41.96
C ASP A 34 13.90 -20.98 -42.65
N SER A 35 13.12 -19.99 -42.21
CA SER A 35 12.58 -18.99 -43.13
C SER A 35 12.40 -17.66 -42.41
N ALA A 36 13.29 -16.72 -42.76
CA ALA A 36 13.16 -15.31 -42.45
C ALA A 36 11.86 -14.77 -43.06
N THR A 37 10.90 -14.44 -42.21
CA THR A 37 9.87 -13.44 -42.53
C THR A 37 10.05 -12.30 -41.53
N LEU A 38 10.65 -11.22 -42.00
CA LEU A 38 10.70 -9.92 -41.35
C LEU A 38 9.27 -9.41 -41.18
N ASN A 39 8.63 -9.77 -40.08
CA ASN A 39 7.50 -9.03 -39.53
C ASN A 39 8.05 -8.25 -38.34
N SER A 40 8.36 -6.97 -38.59
CA SER A 40 8.48 -5.95 -37.57
C SER A 40 7.09 -5.70 -36.98
N GLU A 41 6.59 -6.64 -36.18
CA GLU A 41 5.62 -6.33 -35.15
C GLU A 41 6.42 -5.82 -33.95
N ASP A 42 6.17 -4.56 -33.60
CA ASP A 42 6.43 -3.99 -32.29
C ASP A 42 5.61 -4.78 -31.26
N THR A 43 6.05 -6.01 -31.00
CA THR A 43 5.61 -6.80 -29.87
C THR A 43 6.13 -6.03 -28.67
N LYS A 44 5.25 -5.27 -28.00
CA LYS A 44 5.50 -4.82 -26.63
C LYS A 44 5.89 -6.06 -25.84
N ASN A 45 7.18 -6.30 -25.69
CA ASN A 45 7.71 -7.31 -24.79
C ASN A 45 7.20 -6.90 -23.41
N GLU A 46 6.19 -7.61 -22.93
CA GLU A 46 5.78 -7.48 -21.55
C GLU A 46 6.96 -7.96 -20.71
N LEU A 47 7.61 -7.02 -20.01
CA LEU A 47 8.74 -7.32 -19.14
C LEU A 47 8.33 -8.37 -18.11
N THR A 48 9.20 -9.35 -17.90
CA THR A 48 9.01 -10.37 -16.86
C THR A 48 9.06 -9.74 -15.46
N VAL A 49 8.55 -10.47 -14.46
CA VAL A 49 8.61 -10.03 -13.05
C VAL A 49 10.05 -9.81 -12.60
N GLU A 50 10.94 -10.69 -13.05
CA GLU A 50 12.37 -10.66 -12.74
C GLU A 50 13.04 -9.43 -13.37
N GLU A 51 12.72 -9.10 -14.62
CA GLU A 51 13.26 -7.91 -15.28
C GLU A 51 12.76 -6.62 -14.61
N ILE A 52 11.46 -6.52 -14.30
CA ILE A 52 10.88 -5.35 -13.62
C ILE A 52 11.54 -5.12 -12.24
N ASN A 53 11.77 -6.20 -11.48
CA ASN A 53 12.37 -6.08 -10.16
C ASN A 53 13.89 -5.95 -10.20
N ALA A 54 14.57 -6.44 -11.24
CA ALA A 54 16.02 -6.24 -11.40
C ALA A 54 16.37 -4.74 -11.52
N ASP A 55 15.53 -3.95 -12.20
CA ASP A 55 15.70 -2.50 -12.31
C ASP A 55 15.58 -1.75 -10.96
N ARG A 56 14.97 -2.40 -9.95
CA ARG A 56 14.79 -1.83 -8.59
C ARG A 56 16.01 -2.05 -7.68
N GLY A 57 16.94 -2.90 -8.10
CA GLY A 57 18.15 -3.24 -7.35
C GLY A 57 17.92 -4.28 -6.25
N ASP A 58 18.75 -4.23 -5.21
CA ASP A 58 18.65 -5.13 -4.06
C ASP A 58 17.56 -4.67 -3.08
N ALA A 59 16.70 -5.59 -2.66
CA ALA A 59 15.57 -5.29 -1.77
C ALA A 59 16.02 -4.84 -0.38
N CYS A 60 17.12 -5.38 0.15
CA CYS A 60 17.60 -5.02 1.48
C CYS A 60 18.39 -3.72 1.48
N ASP A 61 19.15 -3.43 0.43
CA ASP A 61 19.74 -2.11 0.20
C ASP A 61 18.66 -1.04 0.08
N CYS A 62 17.56 -1.36 -0.63
CA CYS A 62 16.38 -0.49 -0.71
C CYS A 62 15.81 -0.20 0.69
N VAL A 63 15.59 -1.24 1.51
CA VAL A 63 15.08 -1.08 2.89
C VAL A 63 16.03 -0.26 3.75
N ASN A 64 17.33 -0.54 3.70
CA ASN A 64 18.33 0.17 4.50
C ASN A 64 18.41 1.65 4.12
N THR A 65 18.39 1.97 2.84
CA THR A 65 18.42 3.35 2.35
C THR A 65 17.14 4.09 2.75
N THR A 66 15.99 3.45 2.57
CA THR A 66 14.70 4.06 2.95
C THR A 66 14.59 4.25 4.46
N LEU A 67 15.17 3.36 5.27
CA LEU A 67 15.19 3.50 6.72
C LEU A 67 15.93 4.79 7.15
N LEU A 68 17.02 5.17 6.48
CA LEU A 68 17.72 6.42 6.77
C LEU A 68 16.84 7.65 6.50
N GLU A 69 16.09 7.63 5.40
CA GLU A 69 15.14 8.69 5.06
C GLU A 69 13.98 8.77 6.06
N ILE A 70 13.48 7.61 6.50
CA ILE A 70 12.43 7.51 7.51
C ILE A 70 12.93 7.98 8.88
N ASP A 71 14.16 7.65 9.27
CA ASP A 71 14.75 8.09 10.54
C ASP A 71 14.87 9.62 10.56
N SER A 72 15.41 10.21 9.48
CA SER A 72 15.47 11.67 9.28
C SER A 72 14.09 12.33 9.29
N PHE A 73 13.10 11.71 8.66
CA PHE A 73 11.71 12.18 8.71
C PHE A 73 11.14 12.13 10.13
N THR A 74 11.39 11.05 10.86
CA THR A 74 10.86 10.83 12.22
C THR A 74 11.48 11.81 13.21
N GLU A 75 12.77 12.14 13.07
CA GLU A 75 13.42 13.20 13.84
C GLU A 75 12.74 14.56 13.64
N ARG A 76 12.48 14.95 12.38
CA ARG A 76 11.77 16.20 12.05
C ARG A 76 10.33 16.22 12.56
N MET A 77 9.65 15.08 12.46
CA MET A 77 8.31 14.89 13.02
C MET A 77 8.29 15.10 14.54
N ASN A 78 9.27 14.52 15.25
CA ASN A 78 9.39 14.65 16.69
C ASN A 78 9.87 16.04 17.14
N ALA A 79 10.63 16.74 16.29
CA ALA A 79 10.93 18.17 16.45
C ALA A 79 9.71 19.08 16.22
N GLY A 80 8.58 18.53 15.77
CA GLY A 80 7.35 19.27 15.54
C GLY A 80 7.38 20.14 14.29
N GLU A 81 8.17 19.77 13.28
CA GLU A 81 8.25 20.46 11.99
C GLU A 81 6.92 20.40 11.24
N TYR A 82 6.21 19.26 11.29
CA TYR A 82 4.90 19.10 10.68
C TYR A 82 3.79 19.58 11.62
N LYS A 83 3.04 20.59 11.17
CA LYS A 83 1.94 21.21 11.93
C LYS A 83 0.58 20.62 11.63
N THR A 84 0.41 20.08 10.42
CA THR A 84 -0.84 19.48 9.97
C THR A 84 -0.67 18.01 9.59
N SER A 85 -1.76 17.26 9.62
CA SER A 85 -1.84 15.89 9.14
C SER A 85 -1.53 15.81 7.63
N GLN A 86 -1.88 16.84 6.87
CA GLN A 86 -1.55 16.96 5.46
C GLN A 86 -0.03 17.11 5.24
N ASP A 87 0.62 18.02 5.96
CA ASP A 87 2.06 18.25 5.82
C ASP A 87 2.86 17.01 6.23
N LEU A 88 2.43 16.34 7.30
CA LEU A 88 3.03 15.09 7.78
C LEU A 88 2.94 13.99 6.70
N ASN A 89 1.77 13.81 6.08
CA ASN A 89 1.59 12.82 5.02
C ASN A 89 2.43 13.14 3.77
N ALA A 90 2.57 14.42 3.41
CA ALA A 90 3.41 14.85 2.31
C ALA A 90 4.90 14.57 2.58
N GLY A 91 5.36 14.87 3.81
CA GLY A 91 6.72 14.55 4.25
C GLY A 91 6.99 13.04 4.24
N LEU A 92 6.03 12.24 4.71
CA LEU A 92 6.13 10.78 4.70
C LEU A 92 6.23 10.23 3.27
N ALA A 93 5.40 10.72 2.35
CA ALA A 93 5.44 10.31 0.94
C ALA A 93 6.80 10.61 0.30
N SER A 94 7.43 11.74 0.67
CA SER A 94 8.80 12.05 0.24
C SER A 94 9.82 11.06 0.81
N ALA A 95 9.74 10.75 2.12
CA ALA A 95 10.66 9.84 2.79
C ALA A 95 10.55 8.38 2.31
N MET A 96 9.37 7.97 1.85
CA MET A 96 9.11 6.63 1.30
C MET A 96 9.29 6.54 -0.22
N SER A 97 9.63 7.64 -0.88
CA SER A 97 9.80 7.65 -2.33
C SER A 97 11.02 6.85 -2.78
N GLY A 98 11.04 6.42 -4.05
CA GLY A 98 12.15 5.65 -4.61
C GLY A 98 11.84 4.16 -4.71
N CYS A 99 12.76 3.31 -4.27
CA CYS A 99 12.74 1.87 -4.55
C CYS A 99 11.55 1.11 -3.92
N MET A 100 10.96 1.64 -2.84
CA MET A 100 9.74 1.07 -2.22
C MET A 100 8.45 1.42 -2.96
N GLN A 101 8.48 2.35 -3.91
CA GLN A 101 7.28 2.82 -4.60
C GLN A 101 6.68 1.74 -5.51
N LEU A 102 5.37 1.56 -5.45
CA LEU A 102 4.68 0.62 -6.35
C LEU A 102 4.80 1.07 -7.80
N THR A 103 5.09 0.11 -8.69
CA THR A 103 5.27 0.36 -10.12
C THR A 103 3.99 0.16 -10.91
N GLY A 104 2.96 -0.44 -10.30
CA GLY A 104 1.70 -0.78 -10.97
C GLY A 104 1.71 -2.19 -11.56
N HIS A 105 2.85 -2.87 -11.56
CA HIS A 105 2.98 -4.26 -11.95
C HIS A 105 2.68 -5.17 -10.75
N LYS A 106 1.40 -5.51 -10.57
CA LYS A 106 0.89 -6.18 -9.36
C LYS A 106 1.72 -7.37 -8.87
N GLU A 107 2.08 -8.30 -9.75
CA GLU A 107 2.85 -9.48 -9.36
C GLU A 107 4.32 -9.14 -9.05
N ALA A 108 4.93 -8.21 -9.80
CA ALA A 108 6.27 -7.73 -9.50
C ALA A 108 6.33 -6.97 -8.17
N ASP A 109 5.37 -6.06 -7.93
CA ASP A 109 5.23 -5.32 -6.68
C ASP A 109 4.99 -6.25 -5.47
N LYS A 110 4.25 -7.36 -5.67
CA LYS A 110 4.04 -8.37 -4.64
C LYS A 110 5.34 -9.11 -4.29
N VAL A 111 6.06 -9.60 -5.29
CA VAL A 111 7.35 -10.29 -5.09
C VAL A 111 8.36 -9.34 -4.45
N TRP A 112 8.42 -8.09 -4.92
CA TRP A 112 9.29 -7.07 -4.37
C TRP A 112 8.98 -6.78 -2.89
N SER A 113 7.71 -6.60 -2.55
CA SER A 113 7.27 -6.40 -1.16
C SER A 113 7.60 -7.59 -0.27
N GLN A 114 7.51 -8.81 -0.81
CA GLN A 114 7.89 -10.03 -0.09
C GLN A 114 9.40 -10.06 0.18
N GLN A 115 10.23 -9.79 -0.82
CA GLN A 115 11.69 -9.74 -0.66
C GLN A 115 12.11 -8.69 0.37
N MET A 116 11.54 -7.48 0.31
CA MET A 116 11.79 -6.45 1.31
C MET A 116 11.39 -6.91 2.72
N SER A 117 10.31 -7.67 2.85
CA SER A 117 9.82 -8.13 4.15
C SER A 117 10.73 -9.15 4.84
N GLU A 118 11.61 -9.80 4.08
CA GLU A 118 12.60 -10.77 4.56
C GLU A 118 13.88 -10.08 5.08
N CYS A 119 14.06 -8.79 4.79
CA CYS A 119 15.19 -8.00 5.27
C CYS A 119 15.07 -7.71 6.78
N GLU A 120 16.18 -7.89 7.52
CA GLU A 120 16.23 -7.70 8.98
C GLU A 120 15.74 -6.29 9.42
N SER A 121 16.14 -5.27 8.66
CA SER A 121 15.81 -3.86 8.89
C SER A 121 14.35 -3.50 8.58
N PHE A 122 13.60 -4.34 7.87
CA PHE A 122 12.21 -4.05 7.51
C PHE A 122 11.30 -3.92 8.73
N SER A 123 11.63 -4.64 9.81
CA SER A 123 10.94 -4.49 11.09
C SER A 123 10.97 -3.05 11.63
N LYS A 124 12.08 -2.33 11.44
CA LYS A 124 12.26 -0.94 11.86
C LYS A 124 11.43 0.03 11.03
N VAL A 125 11.40 -0.18 9.71
CA VAL A 125 10.51 0.58 8.80
C VAL A 125 9.05 0.45 9.24
N ARG A 126 8.58 -0.77 9.53
CA ARG A 126 7.21 -0.98 10.03
C ARG A 126 6.96 -0.28 11.37
N HIS A 127 7.92 -0.31 12.28
CA HIS A 127 7.77 0.35 13.58
C HIS A 127 7.65 1.86 13.43
N ALA A 128 8.53 2.48 12.63
CA ALA A 128 8.45 3.90 12.33
C ALA A 128 7.09 4.26 11.70
N MET A 129 6.58 3.47 10.74
CA MET A 129 5.25 3.71 10.16
C MET A 129 4.11 3.69 11.18
N MET A 130 4.21 2.88 12.25
CA MET A 130 3.23 2.92 13.34
C MET A 130 3.31 4.22 14.13
N GLU A 131 4.51 4.69 14.45
CA GLU A 131 4.73 5.97 15.13
C GLU A 131 4.17 7.14 14.30
N VAL A 132 4.46 7.16 13.00
CA VAL A 132 3.96 8.18 12.07
C VAL A 132 2.44 8.17 11.99
N ARG A 133 1.82 6.99 11.91
CA ARG A 133 0.35 6.86 11.95
C ARG A 133 -0.22 7.45 13.24
N ASP A 134 0.35 7.11 14.38
CA ASP A 134 -0.16 7.56 15.68
C ASP A 134 -0.04 9.09 15.80
N LYS A 135 1.05 9.68 15.29
CA LYS A 135 1.22 11.13 15.20
C LYS A 135 0.24 11.78 14.24
N ALA A 136 0.02 11.20 13.06
CA ALA A 136 -0.93 11.70 12.06
C ALA A 136 -2.36 11.74 12.62
N LEU A 137 -2.76 10.71 13.37
CA LEU A 137 -4.04 10.66 14.07
C LEU A 137 -4.16 11.76 15.13
N ALA A 138 -3.10 11.99 15.91
CA ALA A 138 -3.08 13.06 16.91
C ALA A 138 -3.25 14.45 16.27
N LEU A 139 -2.53 14.73 15.18
CA LEU A 139 -2.67 15.99 14.43
C LEU A 139 -4.07 16.14 13.85
N LYS A 140 -4.60 15.09 13.21
CA LYS A 140 -5.95 15.10 12.63
C LYS A 140 -7.05 15.34 13.67
N ASN A 141 -6.88 14.83 14.89
CA ASN A 141 -7.82 15.08 15.98
C ASN A 141 -7.72 16.52 16.47
N ALA A 142 -6.50 17.05 16.65
CA ALA A 142 -6.29 18.44 17.04
C ALA A 142 -6.89 19.42 16.02
N GLU A 143 -6.69 19.19 14.72
CA GLU A 143 -7.27 19.98 13.63
C GLU A 143 -8.81 19.99 13.69
N GLN A 144 -9.43 18.84 13.94
CA GLN A 144 -10.89 18.76 14.07
C GLN A 144 -11.40 19.48 15.32
N GLU A 145 -10.70 19.36 16.44
CA GLU A 145 -11.06 20.07 17.67
C GLU A 145 -10.97 21.58 17.49
N ASP A 146 -9.91 22.06 16.85
CA ASP A 146 -9.71 23.49 16.59
C ASP A 146 -10.75 24.02 15.60
N PHE A 147 -11.06 23.27 14.55
CA PHE A 147 -12.19 23.60 13.67
C PHE A 147 -13.52 23.70 14.42
N VAL A 148 -13.81 22.76 15.34
CA VAL A 148 -15.03 22.80 16.16
C VAL A 148 -15.04 24.00 17.11
N LYS A 149 -13.90 24.38 17.68
CA LYS A 149 -13.76 25.58 18.53
C LYS A 149 -13.98 26.84 17.71
N ASP A 150 -13.37 26.96 16.55
CA ASP A 150 -13.50 28.13 15.67
C ASP A 150 -14.95 28.32 15.21
N VAL A 151 -15.63 27.23 14.83
CA VAL A 151 -17.07 27.27 14.50
C VAL A 151 -17.92 27.76 15.68
N LYS A 152 -17.59 27.36 16.92
CA LYS A 152 -18.30 27.85 18.12
C LYS A 152 -18.00 29.32 18.41
N ASN A 153 -16.74 29.73 18.26
CA ASN A 153 -16.25 31.05 18.64
C ASN A 153 -16.59 32.15 17.63
N GLU A 154 -16.48 31.87 16.32
CA GLU A 154 -16.71 32.89 15.29
C GLU A 154 -18.20 33.19 15.07
N ASN A 155 -19.10 32.27 15.41
CA ASN A 155 -20.47 32.36 14.91
C ASN A 155 -21.56 32.19 15.98
N ASN A 156 -21.41 31.45 17.07
CA ASN A 156 -22.58 31.06 17.91
C ASN A 156 -23.72 30.36 17.12
N ILE A 157 -23.57 30.10 15.80
CA ILE A 157 -24.62 29.56 14.91
C ILE A 157 -24.67 28.01 14.97
N GLY A 158 -23.70 27.35 15.62
CA GLY A 158 -23.66 25.89 15.72
C GLY A 158 -23.61 25.20 14.36
N ALA A 159 -24.00 23.92 14.31
CA ALA A 159 -23.96 23.10 13.08
C ALA A 159 -24.77 23.69 11.91
N SER A 160 -25.83 24.46 12.20
CA SER A 160 -26.65 25.14 11.19
C SER A 160 -25.88 26.22 10.43
N GLY A 161 -24.90 26.89 11.07
CA GLY A 161 -24.10 27.93 10.40
C GLY A 161 -23.06 27.37 9.44
N VAL A 162 -22.54 26.17 9.74
CA VAL A 162 -21.65 25.44 8.83
C VAL A 162 -22.44 24.95 7.61
N LEU A 163 -23.64 24.42 7.82
CA LEU A 163 -24.54 24.00 6.74
C LEU A 163 -24.98 25.18 5.86
N ASP A 164 -25.25 26.35 6.45
CA ASP A 164 -25.59 27.56 5.70
C ASP A 164 -24.40 28.08 4.87
N ARG A 165 -23.16 28.06 5.40
CA ARG A 165 -21.95 28.39 4.61
C ARG A 165 -21.71 27.41 3.46
N LEU A 166 -21.97 26.11 3.67
CA LEU A 166 -21.87 25.11 2.60
C LEU A 166 -22.98 25.27 1.55
N ARG A 167 -24.19 25.65 1.97
CA ARG A 167 -25.33 25.97 1.08
C ARG A 167 -25.08 27.22 0.25
N ASP A 168 -24.54 28.27 0.87
CA ASP A 168 -24.29 29.55 0.20
C ASP A 168 -23.05 29.47 -0.70
N GLY A 169 -22.02 28.71 -0.30
CA GLY A 169 -20.83 28.42 -1.11
C GLY A 169 -21.11 27.56 -2.35
N THR A 170 -22.21 26.80 -2.38
CA THR A 170 -22.65 26.04 -3.56
C THR A 170 -23.57 26.83 -4.50
N GLN A 171 -24.03 28.03 -4.11
CA GLN A 171 -24.85 28.91 -4.95
C GLN A 171 -24.08 30.01 -5.68
N SER A 172 -22.76 30.11 -5.47
CA SER A 172 -21.92 31.17 -6.08
C SER A 172 -21.16 30.75 -7.35
N ASN A 173 -21.65 29.79 -8.12
CA ASN A 173 -21.20 29.54 -9.51
C ASN A 173 -22.36 29.11 -10.41
#